data_AF-A0AAP2ZPM9-F1
#
_entry.id   AF-A0AAP2ZPM9-F1
#
_cell.length_a   1.000
_cell.length_b   1.000
_cell.length_c   1.000
_cell.angle_alpha   90.00
_cell.angle_beta   90.00
_cell.angle_gamma   90.00
#
_symmetry.space_group_name_H-M   'P 1'
#
loop_
_entity.id
_entity.type
_entity.pdbx_description
1 polymer ?
#
loop_
_entity_poly.entity_id
_entity_poly.type
_entity_poly.pdbx_seq_one_letter_code
_entity_poly.pdbx_strand_id
1 'polypeptide(L)' 'MIFRPIRVLVTSILLTLFGFIAMFLYTLMQPQCIDDLAEISEIASLRAEQGYTDPMNINVTFDKEKNQWCYIEVAE' A
#
# COMPACT_ATOMS: atom_id res chain seq x y z
N MET A 1 14.32 5.33 -41.52
CA MET A 1 13.55 4.17 -41.02
C MET A 1 13.82 3.93 -39.52
N ILE A 2 13.70 4.98 -38.68
CA ILE A 2 14.06 4.96 -37.24
C ILE A 2 12.83 5.19 -36.33
N PHE A 3 11.72 5.68 -36.89
CA PHE A 3 10.49 5.97 -36.14
C PHE A 3 9.78 4.73 -35.58
N ARG A 4 9.96 3.55 -36.18
CA ARG A 4 9.30 2.30 -35.77
C ARG A 4 9.88 1.71 -34.47
N PRO A 5 11.21 1.54 -34.32
CA PRO A 5 11.78 1.01 -33.06
C PRO A 5 11.61 1.96 -31.88
N ILE A 6 11.68 3.29 -32.09
CA ILE A 6 11.48 4.27 -31.01
C ILE A 6 10.05 4.20 -30.46
N ARG A 7 9.04 4.10 -31.33
CA ARG A 7 7.65 3.96 -30.89
C ARG A 7 7.42 2.70 -30.06
N VAL A 8 8.02 1.57 -30.46
CA VAL A 8 7.92 0.31 -29.71
C VAL A 8 8.58 0.43 -28.33
N LEU A 9 9.74 1.08 -28.26
CA LEU A 9 10.49 1.27 -27.01
C LEU A 9 9.77 2.22 -26.05
N VAL A 10 9.11 3.26 -26.54
CA VAL A 10 8.28 4.14 -25.72
C VAL A 10 7.04 3.41 -25.21
N THR A 11 6.37 2.63 -26.07
CA THR A 11 5.18 1.86 -25.64
C THR A 11 5.51 0.79 -24.61
N SER A 12 6.67 0.12 -24.71
CA SER A 12 7.08 -0.87 -23.73
C SER A 12 7.38 -0.25 -22.37
N ILE A 13 8.05 0.90 -22.34
CA ILE A 13 8.32 1.65 -21.09
C ILE A 13 7.03 2.14 -20.44
N LEU A 14 6.07 2.63 -21.23
CA LEU A 14 4.77 3.06 -20.69
C LEU A 14 3.98 1.89 -20.10
N LEU A 15 3.99 0.73 -20.76
CA LEU A 15 3.31 -0.46 -20.26
C LEU A 15 3.94 -1.00 -18.97
N THR A 16 5.28 -1.00 -18.86
CA THR A 16 5.95 -1.44 -17.63
C THR A 16 5.72 -0.47 -16.47
N LEU A 17 5.78 0.84 -16.71
CA LEU A 17 5.43 1.86 -15.72
C LEU A 17 3.98 1.71 -15.25
N PHE A 18 3.05 1.52 -16.18
CA PHE A 18 1.64 1.33 -15.86
C PHE A 18 1.42 0.08 -15.01
N GLY A 19 2.06 -1.05 -15.36
CA GLY A 19 2.00 -2.28 -14.58
C GLY A 19 2.55 -2.10 -13.16
N PHE A 20 3.64 -1.35 -13.01
CA PHE A 20 4.23 -1.06 -11.69
C PHE A 20 3.29 -0.18 -10.83
N ILE A 21 2.70 0.86 -11.42
CA ILE A 21 1.73 1.73 -10.75
C ILE A 21 0.50 0.93 -10.32
N ALA A 22 0.00 0.04 -11.17
CA ALA A 22 -1.15 -0.80 -10.85
C ALA A 22 -0.86 -1.76 -9.68
N MET A 23 0.33 -2.39 -9.64
CA MET A 23 0.74 -3.21 -8.49
C MET A 23 0.88 -2.39 -7.21
N PHE A 24 1.46 -1.19 -7.30
CA PHE A 24 1.62 -0.30 -6.15
C PHE A 24 0.27 0.15 -5.58
N LEU A 25 -0.67 0.55 -6.44
CA LEU A 25 -2.04 0.88 -6.05
C LEU A 25 -2.76 -0.32 -5.42
N TYR A 26 -2.55 -1.53 -5.95
CA TYR A 26 -3.10 -2.75 -5.39
C TYR A 26 -2.58 -3.02 -3.98
N THR A 27 -1.28 -2.82 -3.73
CA THR A 27 -0.70 -2.99 -2.38
C THR A 27 -1.23 -1.97 -1.38
N LEU A 28 -1.53 -0.74 -1.81
CA LEU A 28 -2.11 0.29 -0.94
C LEU A 28 -3.56 -0.03 -0.53
N MET A 29 -4.30 -0.76 -1.36
CA MET A 29 -5.68 -1.17 -1.06
C MET A 29 -5.77 -2.44 -0.22
N GLN A 30 -4.65 -3.13 0.04
CA GLN A 30 -4.67 -4.35 0.83
C GLN A 30 -4.74 -4.03 2.33
N PRO A 31 -5.64 -4.71 3.07
CA PRO A 31 -5.68 -4.62 4.52
C PRO A 31 -4.34 -5.11 5.09
N GLN A 32 -3.73 -4.30 5.95
CA GLN A 32 -2.53 -4.68 6.68
C GLN A 32 -2.96 -5.59 7.82
N CYS A 33 -2.41 -6.81 7.90
CA CYS A 33 -2.77 -7.76 8.94
C CYS A 33 -1.61 -7.96 9.91
N ILE A 34 -1.94 -7.96 11.21
CA ILE A 34 -1.05 -8.10 12.35
C ILE A 34 -1.57 -9.20 13.26
N ASP A 35 -0.67 -9.84 13.99
CA ASP A 35 -1.02 -10.96 14.87
C ASP A 35 -1.66 -10.46 16.18
N ASP A 36 -1.17 -9.34 16.73
CA ASP A 36 -1.71 -8.70 17.93
C ASP A 36 -2.08 -7.24 17.67
N LEU A 37 -3.25 -6.82 18.16
CA LEU A 37 -3.71 -5.45 18.08
C LEU A 37 -2.77 -4.48 18.83
N ALA A 38 -2.00 -4.97 19.80
CA ALA A 38 -0.98 -4.18 20.50
C ALA A 38 0.09 -3.61 19.56
N GLU A 39 0.41 -4.30 18.46
CA GLU A 39 1.42 -3.87 17.48
C GLU A 39 1.02 -2.58 16.74
N ILE A 40 -0.28 -2.24 16.71
CA ILE A 40 -0.75 -0.96 16.14
C ILE A 40 -0.13 0.23 16.87
N SER A 41 0.09 0.11 18.19
CA SER A 41 0.71 1.17 18.98
C SER A 41 2.18 1.40 18.58
N GLU A 42 2.90 0.34 18.23
CA GLU A 42 4.26 0.43 17.72
C GLU A 42 4.29 1.10 16.35
N ILE A 43 3.37 0.72 15.46
CA ILE A 43 3.21 1.34 14.13
C ILE A 43 2.90 2.83 14.25
N ALA A 44 2.00 3.21 15.17
CA ALA A 44 1.67 4.61 15.44
C ALA A 44 2.89 5.39 15.98
N SER A 45 3.69 4.77 16.86
CA SER A 45 4.90 5.38 17.40
C SER A 45 5.98 5.59 16.33
N LEU A 46 6.23 4.60 15.46
CA LEU A 46 7.15 4.72 14.33
C LEU A 46 6.72 5.82 13.35
N ARG A 47 5.40 5.96 13.14
CA ARG A 47 4.87 7.02 12.30
C ARG A 47 5.09 8.42 12.91
N ALA A 48 4.93 8.54 14.22
CA ALA A 48 5.24 9.78 14.94
C ALA A 48 6.74 10.14 14.86
N GLU A 49 7.64 9.14 14.94
CA GLU A 49 9.08 9.34 14.74
C GLU A 49 9.42 9.83 13.31
N GLN A 50 8.64 9.41 12.32
CA GLN A 50 8.75 9.86 10.93
C GLN A 50 8.19 11.28 10.68
N GLY A 51 7.63 11.92 11.72
CA GLY A 51 7.14 13.30 11.66
C GLY A 51 5.69 13.45 11.21
N TYR A 52 4.94 12.35 11.09
CA TYR A 52 3.49 12.44 10.87
C TYR A 52 2.79 12.70 12.21
N THR A 53 2.05 13.81 12.28
CA THR A 53 1.30 14.21 13.47
C THR A 53 -0.21 14.00 13.33
N ASP A 54 -0.66 13.55 12.15
CA ASP A 54 -2.08 13.39 11.86
C ASP A 54 -2.67 12.17 12.61
N PRO A 55 -3.91 12.28 13.11
CA PRO A 55 -4.57 11.16 13.76
C PRO A 55 -4.73 10.00 12.77
N MET A 56 -4.22 8.84 13.15
CA MET A 56 -4.35 7.61 12.37
C MET A 56 -5.72 7.00 12.63
N ASN A 57 -6.67 7.25 11.72
CA ASN A 57 -7.97 6.59 11.74
C ASN A 57 -7.88 5.24 11.02
N ILE A 58 -8.14 4.18 11.75
CA ILE A 58 -8.13 2.82 11.21
C ILE A 58 -9.46 2.13 11.44
N ASN A 59 -9.91 1.41 10.41
CA ASN A 59 -10.97 0.44 10.55
C ASN A 59 -10.34 -0.94 10.74
N VAL A 60 -10.69 -1.63 11.82
CA VAL A 60 -10.10 -2.91 12.21
C VAL A 60 -11.14 -4.01 12.08
N THR A 61 -10.74 -5.13 11.50
CA THR A 61 -11.53 -6.36 11.40
C THR A 61 -10.71 -7.55 11.85
N PHE A 62 -11.33 -8.54 12.48
CA PHE A 62 -10.64 -9.77 12.89
C PHE A 62 -10.90 -10.88 11.88
N ASP A 63 -9.84 -11.40 11.26
CA ASP A 63 -9.89 -12.56 10.38
C ASP A 63 -9.79 -13.84 11.22
N LYS A 64 -10.92 -14.54 11.35
CA LYS A 64 -11.03 -15.79 12.11
C LYS A 64 -10.34 -16.97 11.45
N GLU A 65 -10.16 -16.96 10.13
CA GLU A 65 -9.52 -18.09 9.43
C GLU A 65 -8.01 -18.07 9.62
N LYS A 66 -7.43 -16.86 9.72
CA LYS A 66 -6.00 -16.65 9.93
C LYS A 66 -5.63 -16.35 11.37
N ASN A 67 -6.62 -16.09 12.23
CA ASN A 67 -6.43 -15.65 13.61
C ASN A 67 -5.58 -14.38 13.70
N GLN A 68 -5.86 -13.41 12.83
CA GLN A 68 -5.10 -12.16 12.68
C GLN A 68 -6.05 -10.96 12.68
N TRP A 69 -5.56 -9.83 13.16
CA TRP A 69 -6.24 -8.53 13.07
C TRP A 69 -5.84 -7.85 11.78
N CYS A 70 -6.80 -7.48 10.95
CA CYS A 70 -6.56 -6.76 9.71
C CYS A 70 -7.13 -5.35 9.81
N TYR A 71 -6.31 -4.35 9.52
CA TYR A 71 -6.71 -2.94 9.56
C TYR A 71 -6.51 -2.26 8.20
N ILE A 72 -7.37 -1.27 7.95
CA ILE A 72 -7.30 -0.38 6.80
C ILE A 72 -7.26 1.04 7.33
N GLU A 73 -6.29 1.81 6.87
CA GLU A 73 -6.25 3.24 7.15
C GLU A 73 -7.32 3.96 6.33
N VAL A 74 -8.15 4.74 7.02
CA VAL A 74 -9.25 5.48 6.41
C VAL A 74 -8.89 6.96 6.48
N ALA A 75 -8.76 7.60 5.32
CA ALA A 75 -8.70 9.05 5.26
C ALA A 75 -10.05 9.61 5.69
N GLU A 76 -10.04 10.46 6.72
CA GLU A 76 -11.23 11.15 7.23
C GLU A 76 -11.76 12.18 6.21
#